data_AF-A0A221WB75-F1
#
_entry.id   AF-A0A221WB75-F1
#
_cell.length_a   1.000
_cell.length_b   1.000
_cell.length_c   1.000
_cell.angle_alpha   90.00
_cell.angle_beta   90.00
_cell.angle_gamma   90.00
#
_symmetry.space_group_name_H-M   'P 1'
#
loop_
_entity.id
_entity.type
_entity.pdbx_description
1 polymer ?
#
loop_
_entity_poly.entity_id
_entity_poly.type
_entity_poly.pdbx_seq_one_letter_code
_entity_poly.pdbx_strand_id
1 'polypeptide(L)'
;MPRYRITESAALLGVSDDTVRRWIELGQLTAGRDESGRMVIEGAMLAEFAAGQARETPDPSAVGRSARNRFVGLVTEVVVDRVAAKVEMVCGPHRVVSLMTADAVAELGLEPGVLAVAVVKSTHVVVETPRAGG
;
A
#
# COMPACT_ATOMS: atom_id res chain seq x y z
N MET A 1 -4.49 -23.22 -3.67
CA MET A 1 -4.26 -21.77 -3.45
C MET A 1 -3.07 -21.34 -4.29
N PRO A 2 -2.98 -20.08 -4.75
CA PRO A 2 -1.81 -19.64 -5.52
C PRO A 2 -0.55 -19.74 -4.66
N ARG A 3 0.56 -20.15 -5.28
CA ARG A 3 1.89 -20.21 -4.67
C ARG A 3 2.79 -19.19 -5.35
N TYR A 4 3.51 -18.42 -4.54
CA TYR A 4 4.40 -17.36 -5.03
C TYR A 4 5.86 -17.73 -4.73
N ARG A 5 6.74 -17.57 -5.71
CA ARG A 5 8.18 -17.67 -5.47
C ARG A 5 8.65 -16.49 -4.64
N ILE A 6 9.84 -16.60 -4.06
CA ILE A 6 10.45 -15.53 -3.24
C ILE A 6 10.43 -14.18 -3.95
N THR A 7 10.85 -14.12 -5.22
CA THR A 7 10.88 -12.89 -6.02
C THR A 7 9.49 -12.29 -6.25
N GLU A 8 8.49 -13.14 -6.45
CA GLU A 8 7.09 -12.71 -6.62
C GLU A 8 6.54 -12.17 -5.30
N SER A 9 6.84 -12.85 -4.18
CA SER A 9 6.47 -12.39 -2.84
C SER A 9 7.16 -11.08 -2.48
N ALA A 10 8.42 -10.90 -2.82
CA ALA A 10 9.17 -9.67 -2.57
C ALA A 10 8.55 -8.48 -3.32
N ALA A 11 8.24 -8.69 -4.61
CA ALA A 11 7.53 -7.69 -5.42
C ALA A 11 6.14 -7.35 -4.84
N LEU A 12 5.36 -8.36 -4.42
CA LEU A 12 4.03 -8.17 -3.82
C LEU A 12 4.07 -7.43 -2.48
N LEU A 13 5.13 -7.64 -1.69
CA LEU A 13 5.32 -7.01 -0.38
C LEU A 13 6.07 -5.66 -0.45
N GLY A 14 6.56 -5.26 -1.62
CA GLY A 14 7.32 -4.03 -1.80
C GLY A 14 8.70 -4.03 -1.12
N VAL A 15 9.33 -5.21 -0.98
CA VAL A 15 10.65 -5.38 -0.35
C VAL A 15 11.61 -6.14 -1.28
N SER A 16 12.87 -6.33 -0.87
CA SER A 16 13.84 -7.14 -1.61
C SER A 16 13.69 -8.64 -1.35
N ASP A 17 14.15 -9.47 -2.29
CA ASP A 17 14.21 -10.93 -2.13
C ASP A 17 14.97 -11.34 -0.86
N ASP A 18 16.03 -10.62 -0.51
CA ASP A 18 16.83 -10.87 0.70
C ASP A 18 16.04 -10.60 1.98
N THR A 19 15.17 -9.58 1.98
CA THR A 19 14.26 -9.32 3.11
C THR A 19 13.29 -10.48 3.31
N VAL A 20 12.73 -11.03 2.23
CA VAL A 20 11.83 -12.19 2.28
C VAL A 20 12.56 -13.44 2.78
N ARG A 21 13.78 -13.69 2.29
CA ARG A 21 14.62 -14.81 2.76
C ARG A 21 14.91 -14.69 4.25
N ARG A 22 15.27 -13.49 4.71
CA ARG A 22 15.53 -13.23 6.13
C ARG A 22 14.29 -13.51 7.00
N TRP A 23 13.09 -13.15 6.55
CA TRP A 23 11.86 -13.47 7.29
C TRP A 23 11.59 -14.97 7.37
N ILE A 24 11.95 -15.74 6.33
CA ILE A 24 11.86 -17.20 6.36
C ILE A 24 12.86 -17.79 7.36
N GLU A 25 14.11 -17.31 7.34
CA GLU A 25 15.16 -17.73 8.28
C GLU A 25 14.80 -17.43 9.73
N LEU A 26 14.16 -16.29 9.98
CA LEU A 26 13.69 -15.88 11.30
C LEU A 26 12.38 -16.58 11.73
N GLY A 27 11.84 -17.48 10.89
CA GLY A 27 10.58 -18.19 11.17
C GLY A 27 9.34 -17.30 11.16
N GLN A 28 9.45 -16.07 10.65
CA GLN A 28 8.34 -15.13 10.52
C GLN A 28 7.44 -15.46 9.34
N LEU A 29 7.95 -16.18 8.35
CA LEU A 29 7.21 -16.59 7.16
C LEU A 29 7.59 -18.01 6.74
N THR A 30 6.61 -18.91 6.59
CA THR A 30 6.89 -20.31 6.23
C THR A 30 6.87 -20.50 4.72
N ALA A 31 7.94 -21.06 4.17
CA ALA A 31 8.04 -21.40 2.76
C ALA A 31 8.12 -22.92 2.56
N GLY A 32 7.40 -23.43 1.56
CA GLY A 32 7.49 -24.80 1.07
C GLY A 32 8.37 -24.90 -0.17
N ARG A 33 8.35 -26.07 -0.81
CA ARG A 33 8.96 -26.29 -2.13
C ARG A 33 7.91 -26.66 -3.16
N ASP A 34 8.05 -26.16 -4.38
CA ASP A 34 7.25 -26.60 -5.53
C ASP A 34 7.75 -27.94 -6.10
N GLU A 35 7.06 -28.45 -7.12
CA GLU A 35 7.43 -29.69 -7.82
C GLU A 35 8.81 -29.63 -8.49
N SER A 36 9.34 -28.43 -8.72
CA SER A 36 10.67 -28.17 -9.27
C SER A 36 11.72 -27.91 -8.18
N GLY A 37 11.39 -28.08 -6.90
CA GLY A 37 12.28 -27.87 -5.76
C GLY A 37 12.54 -26.41 -5.39
N ARG A 38 11.86 -25.45 -6.01
CA ARG A 38 12.00 -24.01 -5.76
C ARG A 38 11.20 -23.60 -4.54
N MET A 39 11.72 -22.64 -3.78
CA MET A 39 11.04 -22.11 -2.59
C MET A 39 9.80 -21.31 -3.00
N VAL A 40 8.66 -21.68 -2.41
CA VAL A 40 7.36 -21.06 -2.66
C VAL A 40 6.60 -20.83 -1.38
N ILE A 41 5.80 -19.77 -1.35
CA ILE A 41 4.98 -19.35 -0.21
C ILE A 41 3.52 -19.47 -0.63
N GLU A 42 2.70 -20.06 0.23
CA GLU A 42 1.24 -20.13 0.01
C GLU A 42 0.65 -18.72 0.08
N GLY A 43 -0.14 -18.34 -0.93
CA GLY A 43 -0.66 -16.99 -1.08
C GLY A 43 -1.52 -16.50 0.10
N ALA A 44 -2.25 -17.40 0.77
CA ALA A 44 -3.02 -17.06 1.96
C ALA A 44 -2.12 -16.64 3.12
N MET A 45 -1.04 -17.38 3.36
CA MET A 45 -0.07 -17.05 4.41
C MET A 45 0.66 -15.73 4.09
N LEU A 46 1.02 -15.53 2.82
CA LEU A 46 1.64 -14.28 2.37
C LEU A 46 0.71 -13.07 2.63
N ALA A 47 -0.59 -13.22 2.36
CA ALA A 47 -1.59 -12.19 2.59
C ALA A 47 -1.79 -11.91 4.10
N GLU A 48 -1.84 -12.94 4.94
CA GLU A 48 -1.91 -12.79 6.40
C GLU A 48 -0.69 -12.04 6.96
N PHE A 49 0.51 -12.40 6.49
CA PHE A 49 1.75 -11.73 6.87
C PHE A 49 1.75 -10.26 6.46
N ALA A 50 1.36 -9.95 5.21
CA ALA A 50 1.26 -8.59 4.69
C ALA A 50 0.31 -7.71 5.53
N ALA A 51 -0.85 -8.26 5.92
CA ALA A 51 -1.83 -7.56 6.75
C ALA A 51 -1.30 -7.21 8.15
N GLY A 52 -0.36 -8.00 8.69
CA GLY A 52 0.31 -7.72 9.95
C GLY A 52 1.34 -6.59 9.87
N GLN A 53 1.98 -6.42 8.71
CA GLN A 53 3.06 -5.44 8.47
C GLN A 53 2.57 -4.04 8.09
N ALA A 54 1.37 -3.90 7.51
CA ALA A 54 0.81 -2.63 7.03
C ALA A 54 0.50 -1.56 8.11
N ARG A 55 0.98 -1.73 9.36
CA ARG A 55 0.65 -0.88 10.51
C ARG A 55 1.64 0.26 10.77
N GLU A 56 2.71 0.42 10.01
CA GLU A 56 3.79 1.35 10.38
C GLU A 56 3.82 2.64 9.55
N THR A 57 3.02 3.62 9.98
CA THR A 57 3.45 5.02 10.09
C THR A 57 2.62 5.65 11.22
N PRO A 58 3.23 6.29 12.25
CA PRO A 58 2.48 7.00 13.27
C PRO A 58 1.59 8.07 12.63
N ASP A 59 0.29 7.92 12.82
CA ASP A 59 -0.69 8.86 12.30
C ASP A 59 -0.74 10.12 13.18
N PRO A 60 -0.53 11.32 12.62
CA PRO A 60 -0.60 12.56 13.39
C PRO A 60 -2.03 13.01 13.74
N SER A 61 -3.09 12.38 13.22
CA SER A 61 -4.47 12.83 13.49
C SER A 61 -5.12 12.06 14.66
N ALA A 62 -5.44 12.77 15.75
CA ALA A 62 -6.02 12.17 16.96
C ALA A 62 -7.55 11.91 16.90
N VAL A 63 -8.07 11.21 15.88
CA VAL A 63 -9.52 10.97 15.73
C VAL A 63 -9.85 9.50 15.47
N GLY A 64 -10.73 8.89 16.29
CA GLY A 64 -11.21 7.51 16.08
C GLY A 64 -12.28 7.43 14.99
N ARG A 65 -12.08 6.61 13.94
CA ARG A 65 -13.02 6.50 12.78
C ARG A 65 -12.85 5.22 11.94
N SER A 66 -13.86 4.93 11.12
CA SER A 66 -14.11 3.68 10.36
C SER A 66 -13.32 3.48 9.06
N ALA A 67 -12.52 4.47 8.63
CA ALA A 67 -11.65 4.35 7.46
C ALA A 67 -10.34 3.67 7.84
N ARG A 68 -10.07 2.48 7.28
CA ARG A 68 -8.88 1.68 7.62
C ARG A 68 -7.67 1.99 6.75
N ASN A 69 -7.88 2.48 5.52
CA ASN A 69 -6.81 2.74 4.57
C ASN A 69 -6.36 4.20 4.69
N ARG A 70 -5.17 4.39 5.27
CA ARG A 70 -4.58 5.70 5.52
C ARG A 70 -3.17 5.72 4.99
N PHE A 71 -2.88 6.74 4.19
CA PHE A 71 -1.61 6.88 3.52
C PHE A 71 -1.02 8.22 3.94
N VAL A 72 -0.14 8.19 4.94
CA VAL A 72 0.64 9.36 5.37
C VAL A 72 1.69 9.61 4.30
N GLY A 73 1.79 10.85 3.83
CA GLY A 73 2.70 11.19 2.75
C GLY A 73 2.83 12.67 2.50
N LEU A 74 3.66 13.00 1.51
CA LEU A 74 3.89 14.37 1.07
C LEU A 74 3.06 14.65 -0.18
N VAL A 75 2.42 15.81 -0.21
CA VAL A 75 1.82 16.35 -1.43
C VAL A 75 2.93 16.62 -2.43
N THR A 76 2.77 16.16 -3.66
CA THR A 76 3.74 16.35 -4.74
C THR A 76 3.23 17.28 -5.82
N GLU A 77 1.91 17.36 -6.01
CA GLU A 77 1.29 18.23 -7.01
C GLU A 77 -0.12 18.64 -6.56
N VAL A 78 -0.50 19.88 -6.88
CA VAL A 78 -1.87 20.38 -6.73
C VAL A 78 -2.24 21.10 -8.02
N VAL A 79 -3.33 20.67 -8.67
CA VAL A 79 -3.89 21.29 -9.88
C VAL A 79 -5.33 21.68 -9.59
N VAL A 80 -5.62 22.99 -9.64
CA VAL A 80 -6.96 23.51 -9.40
C VAL A 80 -7.60 23.95 -10.72
N ASP A 81 -8.82 23.51 -10.98
CA ASP A 81 -9.63 23.95 -12.11
C ASP A 81 -11.09 24.21 -11.66
N ARG A 82 -11.46 25.50 -11.63
CA ARG A 82 -12.76 26.00 -11.17
C ARG A 82 -13.11 25.49 -9.77
N VAL A 83 -14.08 24.57 -9.67
CA VAL A 83 -14.61 24.05 -8.40
C VAL A 83 -13.90 22.77 -7.96
N ALA A 84 -13.08 22.17 -8.82
CA ALA A 84 -12.42 20.91 -8.58
C ALA A 84 -10.90 21.09 -8.50
N ALA A 85 -10.25 20.17 -7.82
CA ALA A 85 -8.81 20.12 -7.72
C ALA A 85 -8.33 18.67 -7.69
N LYS A 86 -7.22 18.41 -8.39
CA LYS A 86 -6.45 17.18 -8.32
C LYS A 86 -5.29 17.41 -7.37
N VAL A 87 -5.16 16.53 -6.38
CA VAL A 87 -4.01 16.50 -5.46
C VAL A 87 -3.30 15.17 -5.61
N GLU A 88 -2.00 15.22 -5.79
CA GLU A 88 -1.14 14.03 -5.83
C GLU A 88 -0.25 13.98 -4.60
N MET A 89 -0.08 12.78 -4.06
CA MET A 89 0.75 12.51 -2.89
C MET A 89 1.63 11.28 -3.11
N VAL A 90 2.82 11.31 -2.52
CA VAL A 90 3.66 10.11 -2.32
C VAL A 90 3.59 9.71 -0.86
N CYS A 91 3.12 8.48 -0.63
CA CYS A 91 2.90 7.90 0.69
C CYS A 91 3.67 6.57 0.80
N GLY A 92 4.93 6.64 1.24
CA GLY A 92 5.83 5.48 1.20
C GLY A 92 6.04 4.99 -0.23
N PRO A 93 5.85 3.68 -0.53
CA PRO A 93 5.98 3.14 -1.88
C PRO A 93 4.78 3.46 -2.79
N HIS A 94 3.74 4.13 -2.28
CA HIS A 94 2.49 4.34 -2.99
C HIS A 94 2.36 5.78 -3.52
N ARG A 95 1.89 5.94 -4.75
CA ARG A 95 1.39 7.22 -5.28
C ARG A 95 -0.13 7.25 -5.15
N VAL A 96 -0.65 8.27 -4.48
CA VAL A 96 -2.09 8.46 -4.25
C VAL A 96 -2.55 9.71 -4.97
N VAL A 97 -3.68 9.62 -5.68
CA VAL A 97 -4.31 10.76 -6.36
C VAL A 97 -5.71 10.95 -5.78
N SER A 98 -6.01 12.17 -5.36
CA SER A 98 -7.32 12.58 -4.87
C SER A 98 -7.92 13.63 -5.80
N LEU A 99 -9.20 13.46 -6.12
CA LEU A 99 -10.01 14.52 -6.69
C LEU A 99 -10.90 15.08 -5.60
N MET A 100 -10.77 16.37 -5.31
CA MET A 100 -11.53 17.08 -4.27
C MET A 100 -11.94 18.46 -4.76
N THR A 101 -12.64 19.24 -3.94
CA THR A 101 -13.02 20.60 -4.32
C THR A 101 -11.84 21.55 -4.21
N ALA A 102 -11.85 22.61 -5.02
CA ALA A 102 -10.88 23.69 -4.94
C ALA A 102 -10.87 24.34 -3.54
N ASP A 103 -12.05 24.54 -2.95
CA ASP A 103 -12.18 25.10 -1.60
C ASP A 103 -11.52 24.20 -0.54
N ALA A 104 -11.67 22.88 -0.65
CA ALA A 104 -11.05 21.95 0.31
C ALA A 104 -9.52 21.97 0.24
N VAL A 105 -8.94 22.17 -0.96
CA VAL A 105 -7.49 22.38 -1.11
C VAL A 105 -7.05 23.64 -0.37
N ALA A 106 -7.77 24.74 -0.54
CA ALA A 106 -7.47 26.01 0.10
C ALA A 106 -7.64 25.95 1.63
N GLU A 107 -8.74 25.37 2.12
CA GLU A 107 -9.01 25.20 3.55
C GLU A 107 -7.97 24.33 4.26
N LEU A 108 -7.50 23.28 3.59
CA LEU A 108 -6.47 22.38 4.11
C LEU A 108 -5.05 22.88 3.89
N GLY A 109 -4.86 23.99 3.16
CA GLY A 109 -3.54 24.54 2.83
C GLY A 109 -2.66 23.56 2.05
N LEU A 110 -3.25 22.79 1.13
CA LEU A 110 -2.49 21.77 0.40
C LEU A 110 -1.64 22.42 -0.69
N GLU A 111 -0.34 22.19 -0.61
CA GLU A 111 0.67 22.59 -1.60
C GLU A 111 1.79 21.55 -1.64
N PRO A 112 2.58 21.47 -2.74
CA PRO A 112 3.71 20.56 -2.81
C PRO A 112 4.67 20.71 -1.61
N GLY A 113 4.99 19.59 -0.96
CA GLY A 113 5.81 19.54 0.25
C GLY A 113 5.01 19.43 1.55
N VAL A 114 3.70 19.65 1.54
CA VAL A 114 2.85 19.51 2.74
C VAL A 114 2.70 18.05 3.14
N LEU A 115 2.92 17.76 4.43
CA LEU A 115 2.59 16.47 5.03
C LEU A 115 1.07 16.38 5.19
N ALA A 116 0.47 15.38 4.55
CA ALA A 116 -0.96 15.12 4.61
C ALA A 116 -1.24 13.63 4.80
N VAL A 117 -2.49 13.31 5.12
CA VAL A 117 -2.95 11.93 5.23
C VAL A 117 -4.10 11.70 4.27
N ALA A 118 -3.88 10.87 3.25
CA ALA A 118 -4.95 10.44 2.37
C ALA A 118 -5.77 9.35 3.07
N VAL A 119 -7.06 9.56 3.21
CA VAL A 119 -7.98 8.63 3.88
C VAL A 119 -8.94 8.05 2.85
N VAL A 120 -8.85 6.74 2.63
CA VAL A 120 -9.74 6.04 1.69
C VAL A 120 -10.77 5.24 2.49
N LYS A 121 -12.06 5.47 2.21
CA LYS A 121 -13.14 4.73 2.85
C LYS A 121 -13.04 3.26 2.44
N SER A 122 -13.06 2.36 3.42
CA SER A 122 -12.88 0.90 3.24
C SER A 122 -13.84 0.25 2.23
N THR A 123 -14.96 0.91 1.89
CA THR A 123 -15.96 0.42 0.92
C THR A 123 -15.67 0.79 -0.53
N HIS A 124 -14.66 1.62 -0.81
CA HIS A 124 -14.26 2.04 -2.17
C HIS A 124 -12.91 1.43 -2.53
N VAL A 125 -12.86 0.11 -2.63
CA VAL A 125 -11.66 -0.65 -3.02
C VAL A 125 -12.04 -1.56 -4.17
N VAL A 126 -11.26 -1.49 -5.25
CA VAL A 126 -11.33 -2.46 -6.36
C VAL A 126 -10.20 -3.44 -6.15
N VAL A 127 -10.51 -4.74 -6.18
CA VAL A 127 -9.51 -5.82 -6.07
C VAL A 127 -9.41 -6.49 -7.43
N GLU A 128 -8.21 -6.45 -8.00
CA GLU A 128 -7.89 -7.11 -9.26
C GLU A 128 -6.87 -8.21 -9.00
N THR A 129 -6.99 -9.33 -9.70
CA THR A 129 -5.97 -10.38 -9.71
C THR A 129 -5.28 -10.39 -11.07
N PRO A 130 -3.97 -10.67 -11.14
CA PRO A 130 -3.30 -10.86 -12.43
C PRO A 130 -4.04 -11.92 -13.25
N ARG A 131 -4.22 -11.70 -14.57
CA ARG A 131 -4.65 -12.79 -15.46
C ARG A 131 -3.60 -13.90 -15.38
N ALA A 132 -4.05 -15.13 -15.10
CA ALA A 132 -3.17 -16.28 -15.13
C ALA A 132 -2.69 -16.50 -16.58
N GLY A 133 -1.43 -16.13 -16.85
CA GLY A 133 -0.59 -16.59 -17.96
C GLY A 133 -1.11 -16.40 -19.40
N GLY A 134 -0.42 -15.55 -20.15
CA GLY A 134 -0.07 -15.82 -21.55
C GLY A 134 1.41 -16.18 -21.61
#